data_AF-A0A9D5RVY4-F1
#
_entry.id   AF-A0A9D5RVY4-F1
#
_cell.length_a   1.000
_cell.length_b   1.000
_cell.length_c   1.000
_cell.angle_alpha   90.00
_cell.angle_beta   90.00
_cell.angle_gamma   90.00
#
_symmetry.space_group_name_H-M   'P 1'
#
loop_
_entity.id
_entity.type
_entity.pdbx_description
1 polymer ?
#
loop_
_entity_poly.entity_id
_entity_poly.type
_entity_poly.pdbx_seq_one_letter_code
_entity_poly.pdbx_strand_id
1 'polypeptide(L)'
;MRLPFSKISLRDTGLLAQAASVGIGPAANQIGYCIKIAFSNGLALSLAGMAGVTIFSVCMQAVSMVSVFISGVIDAMVPIGASLYGQRDFSGIRILLKTVTWIQFASNMAFFLFFELRPQGILALYNIQPDMAGLGTIGIRIFSIMFVFRGFTLIYMYYFPLIGRRTYAFLISLVDGLIGIVPLAIILTKLFGINGLWMAYALLSILLLGAILAANFVISARSGGKYSRLLLLENEEEKIPVYDCTIHMDPQQISALAETIQNFCLQEKIEGPLAALTALSVEEMSMHTLEQSKGLGIDYLDMLMKIYPEYVLLDFRSIGRPFDVSAVPEEYSNMQVLREVVSSMEYNYVLGMNQTRLRVKAG
;
A
#
# COMPACT_ATOMS: atom_id res chain seq x y z
N MET A 1 22.57 -1.87 18.62
CA MET A 1 22.76 -2.76 17.46
C MET A 1 23.73 -2.06 16.50
N ARG A 2 25.01 -2.43 16.48
CA ARG A 2 25.96 -1.89 15.48
C ARG A 2 25.75 -2.68 14.20
N LEU A 3 25.11 -2.09 13.19
CA LEU A 3 25.02 -2.70 11.86
C LEU A 3 26.47 -2.87 11.35
N PRO A 4 26.92 -4.10 11.04
CA PRO A 4 28.26 -4.30 10.51
C PRO A 4 28.29 -3.77 9.08
N PHE A 5 28.80 -2.57 8.89
CA PHE A 5 29.08 -2.06 7.56
C PHE A 5 30.18 -2.92 6.93
N SER A 6 29.81 -3.82 6.01
CA SER A 6 30.77 -4.55 5.20
C SER A 6 31.37 -3.59 4.17
N LYS A 7 32.68 -3.69 3.94
CA LYS A 7 33.33 -2.95 2.85
C LYS A 7 32.90 -3.59 1.53
N ILE A 8 32.21 -2.80 0.69
CA ILE A 8 31.76 -3.20 -0.65
C ILE A 8 32.98 -3.63 -1.47
N SER A 9 32.96 -4.87 -1.97
CA SER A 9 34.02 -5.45 -2.81
C SER A 9 33.65 -5.33 -4.30
N LEU A 10 34.63 -5.39 -5.19
CA LEU A 10 34.42 -5.45 -6.65
C LEU A 10 33.55 -6.66 -7.09
N ARG A 11 33.41 -7.68 -6.24
CA ARG A 11 32.52 -8.83 -6.46
C ARG A 11 31.02 -8.52 -6.24
N ASP A 12 30.69 -7.41 -5.56
CA ASP A 12 29.31 -6.99 -5.28
C ASP A 12 28.72 -6.12 -6.40
N THR A 13 29.45 -5.92 -7.50
CA THR A 13 29.02 -5.15 -8.67
C THR A 13 27.71 -5.69 -9.28
N GLY A 14 27.48 -7.00 -9.22
CA GLY A 14 26.22 -7.61 -9.63
C GLY A 14 25.03 -7.22 -8.73
N LEU A 15 25.24 -7.13 -7.42
CA LEU A 15 24.23 -6.68 -6.46
C LEU A 15 23.93 -5.19 -6.62
N LEU A 16 24.97 -4.38 -6.86
CA LEU A 16 24.80 -2.96 -7.18
C LEU A 16 24.03 -2.75 -8.49
N ALA A 17 24.27 -3.57 -9.51
CA ALA A 17 23.53 -3.52 -10.77
C ALA A 17 22.04 -3.88 -10.59
N GLN A 18 21.74 -4.88 -9.74
CA GLN A 18 20.35 -5.21 -9.38
C GLN A 18 19.68 -4.11 -8.55
N ALA A 19 20.38 -3.53 -7.57
CA ALA A 19 19.85 -2.41 -6.80
C ALA A 19 19.59 -1.20 -7.71
N ALA A 20 20.50 -0.91 -8.64
CA ALA A 20 20.34 0.15 -9.63
C ALA A 20 19.15 -0.11 -10.55
N SER A 21 18.95 -1.33 -11.05
CA SER A 21 17.84 -1.65 -11.95
C SER A 21 16.48 -1.48 -11.28
N VAL A 22 16.36 -1.82 -9.99
CA VAL A 22 15.16 -1.55 -9.18
C VAL A 22 14.93 -0.04 -9.00
N GLY A 23 16.00 0.74 -8.86
CA GLY A 23 15.95 2.19 -8.69
C GLY A 23 15.62 3.01 -9.94
N ILE A 24 15.74 2.44 -11.15
CA ILE A 24 15.48 3.16 -12.42
C ILE A 24 14.05 3.71 -12.49
N GLY A 25 13.05 2.93 -12.04
CA GLY A 25 11.64 3.34 -12.08
C GLY A 25 11.36 4.59 -11.23
N PRO A 26 11.67 4.58 -9.93
CA PRO A 26 11.57 5.76 -9.07
C PRO A 26 12.37 6.96 -9.58
N ALA A 27 13.60 6.74 -10.09
CA ALA A 27 14.43 7.81 -10.64
C ALA A 27 13.78 8.46 -11.87
N ALA A 28 13.22 7.66 -12.80
CA ALA A 28 12.52 8.17 -13.97
C ALA A 28 11.28 9.01 -13.58
N ASN A 29 10.52 8.56 -12.58
CA ASN A 29 9.40 9.33 -12.03
C ASN A 29 9.86 10.67 -11.45
N GLN A 30 10.98 10.68 -10.70
CA GLN A 30 11.53 11.91 -10.11
C GLN A 30 12.02 12.88 -11.18
N ILE A 31 12.68 12.39 -12.23
CA ILE A 31 13.10 13.20 -13.38
C ILE A 31 11.88 13.82 -14.06
N GLY A 32 10.82 13.03 -14.28
CA GLY A 32 9.56 13.53 -14.84
C GLY A 32 8.96 14.65 -14.00
N TYR A 33 8.98 14.52 -12.67
CA TYR A 33 8.52 15.54 -11.74
C TYR A 33 9.35 16.84 -11.83
N CYS A 34 10.69 16.72 -11.92
CA CYS A 34 11.57 17.88 -12.12
C CYS A 34 11.26 18.61 -13.44
N ILE A 35 11.05 17.87 -14.52
CA ILE A 35 10.68 18.43 -15.83
C ILE A 35 9.32 19.15 -15.73
N LYS A 36 8.32 18.55 -15.08
CA LYS A 36 7.01 19.17 -14.84
C LYS A 36 7.14 20.52 -14.14
N ILE A 37 7.93 20.60 -13.07
CA ILE A 37 8.14 21.84 -12.32
C ILE A 37 8.86 22.87 -13.17
N ALA A 38 9.94 22.49 -13.84
CA ALA A 38 10.69 23.41 -14.71
C ALA A 38 9.82 23.98 -15.83
N PHE A 39 9.00 23.14 -16.47
CA PHE A 39 8.04 23.54 -17.48
C PHE A 39 6.98 24.50 -16.94
N SER A 40 6.39 24.19 -15.78
CA SER A 40 5.37 25.04 -15.15
C SER A 40 5.94 26.39 -14.70
N ASN A 41 7.17 26.40 -14.18
CA ASN A 41 7.91 27.62 -13.87
C ASN A 41 8.14 28.48 -15.11
N GLY A 42 8.54 27.87 -16.23
CA GLY A 42 8.70 28.56 -17.51
C GLY A 42 7.40 29.21 -18.00
N LEU A 43 6.28 28.48 -17.91
CA LEU A 43 4.95 29.03 -18.24
C LEU A 43 4.53 30.16 -17.31
N ALA A 44 4.76 30.00 -16.00
CA ALA A 44 4.44 31.03 -15.02
C ALA A 44 5.23 32.32 -15.30
N LEU A 45 6.52 32.19 -15.63
CA LEU A 45 7.38 33.30 -16.02
C LEU A 45 6.90 33.98 -17.31
N SER A 46 6.55 33.21 -18.34
CA SER A 46 6.10 33.79 -19.62
C SER A 46 4.76 34.50 -19.54
N LEU A 47 3.87 34.05 -18.65
CA LEU A 47 2.49 34.55 -18.54
C LEU A 47 2.32 35.69 -17.53
N ALA A 48 3.07 35.66 -16.43
CA ALA A 48 2.91 36.59 -15.31
C ALA A 48 4.24 37.12 -14.74
N GLY A 49 5.36 36.92 -15.44
CA GLY A 49 6.68 37.40 -15.02
C GLY A 49 7.16 36.76 -13.71
N MET A 50 8.02 37.48 -12.99
CA MET A 50 8.56 37.02 -11.70
C MET A 50 7.47 36.78 -10.66
N ALA A 51 6.40 37.59 -10.66
CA ALA A 51 5.26 37.42 -9.75
C ALA A 51 4.60 36.03 -9.91
N GLY A 52 4.43 35.58 -11.16
CA GLY A 52 3.89 34.24 -11.46
C GLY A 52 4.75 33.11 -10.89
N VAL A 53 6.07 33.21 -11.05
CA VAL A 53 7.02 32.20 -10.52
C VAL A 53 7.00 32.17 -9.00
N THR A 54 6.98 33.34 -8.35
CA THR A 54 6.90 33.44 -6.89
C THR A 54 5.62 32.81 -6.37
N ILE A 55 4.47 33.10 -6.99
CA ILE A 55 3.19 32.54 -6.56
C ILE A 55 3.11 31.04 -6.82
N PHE A 56 3.60 30.57 -7.97
CA PHE A 56 3.67 29.13 -8.23
C PHE A 56 4.54 28.41 -7.18
N SER A 57 5.64 29.02 -6.76
CA SER A 57 6.49 28.47 -5.70
C SER A 57 5.74 28.35 -4.37
N VAL A 58 4.94 29.37 -3.99
CA VAL A 58 4.06 29.30 -2.80
C VAL A 58 3.02 28.19 -2.94
N CYS A 59 2.38 28.09 -4.10
CA CYS A 59 1.43 27.01 -4.37
C CYS A 59 2.09 25.63 -4.23
N MET A 60 3.29 25.44 -4.80
CA MET A 60 4.03 24.18 -4.68
C MET A 60 4.42 23.85 -3.25
N GLN A 61 4.77 24.85 -2.44
CA GLN A 61 5.04 24.62 -1.01
C GLN A 61 3.77 24.21 -0.25
N ALA A 62 2.61 24.80 -0.58
CA ALA A 62 1.33 24.33 -0.07
C ALA A 62 1.05 22.85 -0.46
N VAL A 63 1.34 22.46 -1.71
CA VAL A 63 1.25 21.05 -2.12
C VAL A 63 2.15 20.16 -1.27
N SER A 64 3.40 20.57 -1.06
CA SER A 64 4.36 19.81 -0.26
C SER A 64 3.88 19.61 1.18
N MET A 65 3.32 20.65 1.80
CA MET A 65 2.73 20.55 3.15
C MET A 65 1.62 19.49 3.23
N VAL A 66 0.67 19.51 2.28
CA VAL A 66 -0.41 18.51 2.23
C VAL A 66 0.14 17.13 1.90
N SER A 67 1.14 17.06 1.01
CA SER A 67 1.73 15.80 0.56
C SER A 67 2.40 15.01 1.69
N VAL A 68 2.97 15.67 2.70
CA VAL A 68 3.51 14.99 3.90
C VAL A 68 2.43 14.14 4.59
N PHE A 69 1.20 14.65 4.70
CA PHE A 69 0.10 13.90 5.30
C PHE A 69 -0.39 12.77 4.39
N ILE A 70 -0.47 13.02 3.08
CA ILE A 70 -0.81 11.98 2.09
C ILE A 70 0.19 10.83 2.15
N SER A 71 1.49 11.16 2.11
CA SER A 71 2.57 10.18 2.22
C SER A 71 2.52 9.42 3.54
N GLY A 72 2.27 10.08 4.68
CA GLY A 72 2.14 9.39 5.97
C GLY A 72 1.06 8.31 5.98
N VAL A 73 -0.08 8.56 5.34
CA VAL A 73 -1.15 7.55 5.20
C VAL A 73 -0.72 6.42 4.25
N ILE A 74 -0.07 6.74 3.13
CA ILE A 74 0.40 5.75 2.14
C ILE A 74 1.50 4.87 2.73
N ASP A 75 2.47 5.46 3.42
CA ASP A 75 3.59 4.76 4.04
C ASP A 75 3.10 3.78 5.13
N ALA A 76 1.98 4.08 5.79
CA ALA A 76 1.29 3.14 6.68
C ALA A 76 0.50 2.07 5.91
N MET A 77 -0.16 2.45 4.80
CA MET A 77 -0.97 1.53 3.99
C MET A 77 -0.12 0.44 3.32
N VAL A 78 1.03 0.79 2.74
CA VAL A 78 1.85 -0.12 1.91
C VAL A 78 2.27 -1.40 2.63
N PRO A 79 2.90 -1.36 3.83
CA PRO A 79 3.32 -2.59 4.52
C PRO A 79 2.13 -3.43 5.01
N ILE A 80 1.07 -2.78 5.50
CA ILE A 80 -0.15 -3.48 5.94
C ILE A 80 -0.82 -4.17 4.74
N GLY A 81 -0.96 -3.45 3.63
CA GLY A 81 -1.55 -3.97 2.40
C GLY A 81 -0.72 -5.09 1.76
N ALA A 82 0.61 -4.98 1.78
CA ALA A 82 1.51 -6.04 1.32
C ALA A 82 1.37 -7.32 2.16
N SER A 83 1.29 -7.17 3.49
CA SER A 83 1.08 -8.29 4.41
C SER A 83 -0.28 -8.97 4.18
N LEU A 84 -1.37 -8.20 4.12
CA LEU A 84 -2.72 -8.72 3.89
C LEU A 84 -2.84 -9.38 2.50
N TYR A 85 -2.25 -8.78 1.46
CA TYR A 85 -2.24 -9.39 0.13
C TYR A 85 -1.40 -10.65 0.07
N GLY A 86 -0.27 -10.68 0.80
CA GLY A 86 0.49 -11.90 1.03
C GLY A 86 -0.43 -13.01 1.55
N GLN A 87 -1.22 -12.73 2.60
CA GLN A 87 -2.19 -13.64 3.24
C GLN A 87 -3.42 -13.95 2.40
N ARG A 88 -3.51 -13.37 1.20
CA ARG A 88 -4.72 -13.36 0.38
C ARG A 88 -5.94 -12.87 1.15
N ASP A 89 -5.78 -12.11 2.23
CA ASP A 89 -6.89 -11.58 3.03
C ASP A 89 -7.54 -10.40 2.31
N PHE A 90 -8.34 -10.73 1.31
CA PHE A 90 -9.03 -9.75 0.49
C PHE A 90 -10.09 -8.97 1.27
N SER A 91 -10.64 -9.54 2.34
CA SER A 91 -11.57 -8.84 3.25
C SER A 91 -10.83 -7.76 4.04
N GLY A 92 -9.68 -8.11 4.62
CA GLY A 92 -8.77 -7.16 5.28
C GLY A 92 -8.34 -6.03 4.36
N ILE A 93 -7.98 -6.32 3.10
CA ILE A 93 -7.60 -5.27 2.12
C ILE A 93 -8.76 -4.30 1.86
N ARG A 94 -9.99 -4.79 1.73
CA ARG A 94 -11.17 -3.92 1.54
C ARG A 94 -11.38 -2.99 2.72
N ILE A 95 -11.23 -3.50 3.94
CA ILE A 95 -11.36 -2.71 5.18
C ILE A 95 -10.21 -1.70 5.27
N LEU A 96 -8.98 -2.11 4.99
CA LEU A 96 -7.80 -1.24 4.96
C LEU A 96 -8.03 -0.08 3.99
N LEU A 97 -8.38 -0.36 2.73
CA LEU A 97 -8.56 0.68 1.73
C LEU A 97 -9.74 1.59 2.03
N LYS A 98 -10.85 1.07 2.57
CA LYS A 98 -11.97 1.91 3.03
C LYS A 98 -11.51 2.88 4.12
N THR A 99 -10.74 2.38 5.09
CA THR A 99 -10.23 3.17 6.21
C THR A 99 -9.24 4.24 5.75
N VAL A 100 -8.25 3.84 4.95
CA VAL A 100 -7.25 4.74 4.36
C VAL A 100 -7.89 5.81 3.50
N THR A 101 -8.86 5.43 2.65
CA THR A 101 -9.61 6.35 1.79
C THR A 101 -10.37 7.38 2.62
N TRP A 102 -11.01 6.96 3.72
CA TRP A 102 -11.78 7.86 4.58
C TRP A 102 -10.88 8.81 5.36
N ILE A 103 -9.79 8.30 5.95
CA ILE A 103 -8.79 9.11 6.68
C ILE A 103 -8.17 10.14 5.72
N GLN A 104 -7.79 9.71 4.51
CA GLN A 104 -7.19 10.59 3.51
C GLN A 104 -8.17 11.66 3.03
N PHE A 105 -9.44 11.30 2.85
CA PHE A 105 -10.47 12.25 2.46
C PHE A 105 -10.69 13.30 3.56
N ALA A 106 -10.83 12.87 4.81
CA ALA A 106 -11.04 13.77 5.94
C ALA A 106 -9.86 14.74 6.11
N SER A 107 -8.62 14.25 6.02
CA SER A 107 -7.43 15.11 6.14
C SER A 107 -7.31 16.09 4.97
N ASN A 108 -7.47 15.62 3.73
CA ASN A 108 -7.37 16.49 2.56
C ASN A 108 -8.51 17.50 2.46
N MET A 109 -9.72 17.14 2.92
CA MET A 109 -10.86 18.05 3.00
C MET A 109 -10.60 19.15 4.03
N ALA A 110 -10.02 18.83 5.19
CA ALA A 110 -9.65 19.83 6.19
C ALA A 110 -8.63 20.83 5.63
N PHE A 111 -7.61 20.36 4.91
CA PHE A 111 -6.68 21.24 4.21
C PHE A 111 -7.39 22.08 3.15
N PHE A 112 -8.14 21.47 2.24
CA PHE A 112 -8.90 22.18 1.22
C PHE A 112 -9.71 23.36 1.80
N LEU A 113 -10.49 23.11 2.86
CA LEU A 113 -11.26 24.14 3.54
C LEU A 113 -10.37 25.23 4.16
N PHE A 114 -9.25 24.86 4.77
CA PHE A 114 -8.30 25.82 5.33
C PHE A 114 -7.73 26.76 4.25
N PHE A 115 -7.31 26.20 3.11
CA PHE A 115 -6.75 26.95 1.99
C PHE A 115 -7.81 27.84 1.28
N GLU A 116 -9.07 27.41 1.21
CA GLU A 116 -10.17 28.20 0.64
C GLU A 116 -10.62 29.36 1.54
N LEU A 117 -10.75 29.10 2.84
CA LEU A 117 -11.25 30.07 3.82
C LEU A 117 -10.21 31.14 4.18
N ARG A 118 -8.92 30.77 4.26
CA ARG A 118 -7.84 31.66 4.70
C ARG A 118 -6.61 31.66 3.78
N PRO A 119 -6.75 31.91 2.45
CA PRO A 119 -5.62 31.94 1.53
C PRO A 119 -4.60 33.04 1.87
N GLN A 120 -5.08 34.18 2.41
CA GLN A 120 -4.24 35.31 2.83
C GLN A 120 -3.28 34.95 3.95
N GLY A 121 -3.67 34.05 4.87
CA GLY A 121 -2.78 33.63 5.96
C GLY A 121 -1.54 32.92 5.43
N ILE A 122 -1.70 32.16 4.35
CA ILE A 122 -0.60 31.42 3.73
C ILE A 122 0.28 32.36 2.91
N LEU A 123 -0.33 33.27 2.14
CA LEU A 123 0.44 34.32 1.44
C LEU A 123 1.27 35.16 2.42
N ALA A 124 0.75 35.45 3.61
CA ALA A 124 1.46 36.14 4.67
C ALA A 124 2.63 35.32 5.25
N LEU A 125 2.46 34.00 5.44
CA LEU A 125 3.55 33.12 5.90
C LEU A 125 4.74 33.12 4.94
N TYR A 126 4.48 33.29 3.64
CA TYR A 126 5.52 33.38 2.60
C TYR A 126 5.92 34.82 2.25
N ASN A 127 5.50 35.81 3.07
CA ASN A 127 5.83 37.23 2.93
C ASN A 127 5.54 37.80 1.52
N ILE A 128 4.41 37.42 0.93
CA ILE A 128 4.00 37.87 -0.40
C ILE A 128 3.58 39.34 -0.36
N GLN A 129 4.13 40.12 -1.30
CA GLN A 129 3.84 41.54 -1.39
C GLN A 129 2.36 41.81 -1.73
N PRO A 130 1.79 42.94 -1.25
CA PRO A 130 0.36 43.23 -1.40
C PRO A 130 -0.12 43.32 -2.86
N ASP A 131 0.76 43.75 -3.75
CA ASP A 131 0.54 43.86 -5.21
C ASP A 131 0.37 42.48 -5.88
N MET A 132 1.00 41.43 -5.34
CA MET A 132 0.90 40.05 -5.85
C MET A 132 -0.18 39.23 -5.12
N ALA A 133 -0.74 39.73 -4.02
CA ALA A 133 -1.66 39.00 -3.17
C ALA A 133 -2.95 38.54 -3.88
N GLY A 134 -3.45 39.33 -4.84
CA GLY A 134 -4.64 38.98 -5.63
C GLY A 134 -4.41 37.74 -6.50
N LEU A 135 -3.29 37.72 -7.25
CA LEU A 135 -2.91 36.58 -8.09
C LEU A 135 -2.58 35.34 -7.25
N GLY A 136 -1.95 35.54 -6.08
CA GLY A 136 -1.68 34.48 -5.11
C GLY A 136 -2.95 33.86 -4.53
N THR A 137 -3.96 34.68 -4.22
CA THR A 137 -5.23 34.22 -3.64
C THR A 137 -5.98 33.33 -4.62
N ILE A 138 -6.08 33.74 -5.89
CA ILE A 138 -6.72 32.95 -6.95
C ILE A 138 -5.95 31.65 -7.17
N GLY A 139 -4.61 31.72 -7.25
CA GLY A 139 -3.76 30.55 -7.45
C GLY A 139 -3.96 29.50 -6.35
N ILE A 140 -3.90 29.91 -5.08
CA ILE A 140 -4.07 29.00 -3.93
C ILE A 140 -5.45 28.33 -3.94
N ARG A 141 -6.52 29.09 -4.19
CA ARG A 141 -7.89 28.56 -4.22
C ARG A 141 -8.03 27.48 -5.28
N ILE A 142 -7.62 27.77 -6.52
CA ILE A 142 -7.68 26.82 -7.63
C ILE A 142 -6.81 25.59 -7.34
N PHE A 143 -5.60 25.77 -6.81
CA PHE A 143 -4.72 24.65 -6.45
C PHE A 143 -5.33 23.75 -5.37
N SER A 144 -6.01 24.35 -4.38
CA SER A 144 -6.53 23.61 -3.24
C SER A 144 -7.52 22.51 -3.64
N ILE A 145 -8.28 22.72 -4.72
CA ILE A 145 -9.22 21.74 -5.29
C ILE A 145 -8.52 20.42 -5.56
N MET A 146 -7.27 20.45 -6.04
CA MET A 146 -6.55 19.24 -6.40
C MET A 146 -6.21 18.37 -5.18
N PHE A 147 -6.12 18.93 -3.98
CA PHE A 147 -5.70 18.20 -2.78
C PHE A 147 -6.62 17.02 -2.49
N VAL A 148 -7.93 17.22 -2.62
CA VAL A 148 -8.95 16.18 -2.38
C VAL A 148 -8.77 15.02 -3.37
N PHE A 149 -8.64 15.31 -4.66
CA PHE A 149 -8.54 14.29 -5.71
C PHE A 149 -7.17 13.60 -5.74
N ARG A 150 -6.09 14.36 -5.54
CA ARG A 150 -4.72 13.85 -5.57
C ARG A 150 -4.48 12.77 -4.52
N GLY A 151 -5.08 12.91 -3.33
CA GLY A 151 -5.01 11.90 -2.28
C GLY A 151 -5.48 10.53 -2.74
N PHE A 152 -6.66 10.48 -3.39
CA PHE A 152 -7.20 9.23 -3.92
C PHE A 152 -6.35 8.64 -5.05
N THR A 153 -5.89 9.49 -5.98
CA THR A 153 -5.01 9.07 -7.07
C THR A 153 -3.74 8.41 -6.54
N LEU A 154 -3.13 8.98 -5.50
CA LEU A 154 -1.93 8.41 -4.91
C LEU A 154 -2.21 7.11 -4.14
N ILE A 155 -3.32 6.99 -3.42
CA ILE A 155 -3.73 5.71 -2.81
C ILE A 155 -3.75 4.60 -3.88
N TYR A 156 -4.41 4.83 -5.02
CA TYR A 156 -4.46 3.87 -6.12
C TYR A 156 -3.07 3.57 -6.71
N MET A 157 -2.26 4.61 -6.94
CA MET A 157 -0.90 4.48 -7.47
C MET A 157 -0.02 3.55 -6.61
N TYR A 158 -0.14 3.63 -5.29
CA TYR A 158 0.64 2.79 -4.36
C TYR A 158 -0.03 1.46 -4.02
N TYR A 159 -1.34 1.34 -4.22
CA TYR A 159 -2.08 0.09 -4.00
C TYR A 159 -1.89 -0.92 -5.14
N PHE A 160 -1.95 -0.50 -6.41
CA PHE A 160 -1.87 -1.42 -7.55
C PHE A 160 -0.59 -2.28 -7.62
N PRO A 161 0.60 -1.78 -7.23
CA PRO A 161 1.79 -2.61 -7.13
C PRO A 161 1.66 -3.74 -6.10
N LEU A 162 0.90 -3.53 -5.01
CA LEU A 162 0.66 -4.54 -3.97
C LEU A 162 -0.05 -5.77 -4.54
N ILE A 163 -1.00 -5.53 -5.45
CA ILE A 163 -1.78 -6.59 -6.10
C ILE A 163 -1.17 -7.07 -7.43
N GLY A 164 0.12 -6.85 -7.63
CA GLY A 164 0.87 -7.30 -8.82
C GLY A 164 0.64 -6.48 -10.09
N ARG A 165 -0.13 -5.39 -10.06
CA ARG A 165 -0.43 -4.53 -11.23
C ARG A 165 0.56 -3.37 -11.39
N ARG A 166 1.86 -3.67 -11.37
CA ARG A 166 2.95 -2.67 -11.40
C ARG A 166 2.91 -1.75 -12.62
N THR A 167 2.65 -2.30 -13.81
CA THR A 167 2.55 -1.51 -15.05
C THR A 167 1.41 -0.49 -15.00
N TYR A 168 0.29 -0.86 -14.38
CA TYR A 168 -0.85 0.04 -14.26
C TYR A 168 -0.53 1.22 -13.34
N ALA A 169 0.10 0.96 -12.19
CA ALA A 169 0.60 2.01 -11.30
C ALA A 169 1.64 2.92 -11.98
N PHE A 170 2.56 2.34 -12.76
CA PHE A 170 3.55 3.10 -13.51
C PHE A 170 2.91 4.05 -14.54
N LEU A 171 1.85 3.62 -15.23
CA LEU A 171 1.11 4.51 -16.14
C LEU A 171 0.45 5.65 -15.38
N ILE A 172 -0.14 5.38 -14.21
CA ILE A 172 -0.73 6.43 -13.36
C ILE A 172 0.35 7.43 -12.93
N SER A 173 1.53 6.96 -12.51
CA SER A 173 2.64 7.84 -12.09
C SER A 173 3.18 8.67 -13.24
N LEU A 174 3.26 8.11 -14.45
CA LEU A 174 3.74 8.82 -15.63
C LEU A 174 2.77 9.93 -16.06
N VAL A 175 1.47 9.70 -15.98
CA VAL A 175 0.44 10.70 -16.29
C VAL A 175 0.39 11.81 -15.23
N ASP A 176 0.44 11.47 -13.94
CA ASP A 176 0.50 12.46 -12.83
C ASP A 176 1.82 13.27 -12.83
N GLY A 177 2.91 12.60 -13.16
CA GLY A 177 4.27 13.11 -13.08
C GLY A 177 4.64 14.04 -14.23
N LEU A 178 4.25 13.71 -15.46
CA LEU A 178 4.73 14.42 -16.66
C LEU A 178 3.70 14.50 -17.80
N ILE A 179 3.18 13.36 -18.26
CA ILE A 179 2.47 13.31 -19.55
C ILE A 179 1.11 14.01 -19.50
N GLY A 180 0.45 14.04 -18.34
CA GLY A 180 -0.86 14.67 -18.21
C GLY A 180 -0.80 16.20 -18.10
N ILE A 181 0.15 16.72 -17.32
CA ILE A 181 0.17 18.16 -16.98
C ILE A 181 0.60 19.05 -18.15
N VAL A 182 1.60 18.63 -18.91
CA VAL A 182 2.19 19.43 -20.00
C VAL A 182 1.15 19.79 -21.06
N PRO A 183 0.43 18.82 -21.69
CA PRO A 183 -0.56 19.14 -22.71
C PRO A 183 -1.74 19.91 -22.11
N LEU A 184 -2.21 19.54 -20.91
CA LEU A 184 -3.36 20.19 -20.29
C LEU A 184 -3.06 21.66 -19.94
N ALA A 185 -1.86 21.95 -19.44
CA ALA A 185 -1.40 23.31 -19.16
C ALA A 185 -1.27 24.13 -20.45
N ILE A 186 -0.73 23.59 -21.54
CA ILE A 186 -0.67 24.29 -22.83
C ILE A 186 -2.07 24.67 -23.33
N ILE A 187 -3.03 23.76 -23.24
CA ILE A 187 -4.40 24.00 -23.70
C ILE A 187 -5.06 25.08 -22.82
N LEU A 188 -5.02 24.92 -21.50
CA LEU A 188 -5.71 25.81 -20.58
C LEU A 188 -5.07 27.20 -20.50
N THR A 189 -3.74 27.30 -20.59
CA THR A 189 -3.06 28.61 -20.56
C THR A 189 -3.37 29.45 -21.80
N LYS A 190 -3.60 28.84 -22.96
CA LYS A 190 -4.08 29.54 -24.16
C LYS A 190 -5.48 30.13 -23.99
N LEU A 191 -6.34 29.49 -23.18
CA LEU A 191 -7.73 29.89 -22.98
C LEU A 191 -7.89 30.87 -21.80
N PHE A 192 -7.13 30.68 -20.73
CA PHE A 192 -7.35 31.35 -19.43
C PHE A 192 -6.08 32.02 -18.87
N GLY A 193 -5.00 32.12 -19.66
CA GLY A 193 -3.74 32.70 -19.22
C GLY A 193 -3.12 31.97 -18.04
N ILE A 194 -2.59 32.72 -17.06
CA ILE A 194 -1.97 32.16 -15.86
C ILE A 194 -2.94 31.30 -15.03
N ASN A 195 -4.23 31.65 -15.01
CA ASN A 195 -5.25 30.84 -14.32
C ASN A 195 -5.43 29.46 -14.98
N GLY A 196 -5.14 29.36 -16.28
CA GLY A 196 -5.10 28.09 -16.99
C GLY A 196 -4.03 27.14 -16.46
N LEU A 197 -2.89 27.67 -16.04
CA LEU A 197 -1.84 26.86 -15.40
C LEU A 197 -2.34 26.29 -14.07
N TRP A 198 -2.99 27.11 -13.25
CA TRP A 198 -3.54 26.68 -11.96
C TRP A 198 -4.62 25.60 -12.13
N MET A 199 -5.53 25.82 -13.08
CA MET A 199 -6.60 24.88 -13.39
C MET A 199 -6.07 23.56 -13.95
N ALA A 200 -4.94 23.57 -14.67
CA ALA A 200 -4.35 22.34 -15.20
C ALA A 200 -3.99 21.34 -14.10
N TYR A 201 -3.45 21.80 -12.96
CA TYR A 201 -3.13 20.94 -11.83
C TYR A 201 -4.39 20.34 -11.17
N ALA A 202 -5.43 21.17 -10.97
CA ALA A 202 -6.70 20.73 -10.42
C ALA A 202 -7.43 19.73 -11.35
N LEU A 203 -7.56 20.10 -12.62
CA LEU A 203 -8.23 19.28 -13.62
C LEU A 203 -7.49 17.97 -13.89
N LEU A 204 -6.15 17.98 -13.92
CA LEU A 204 -5.38 16.73 -14.09
C LEU A 204 -5.72 15.72 -12.99
N SER A 205 -5.77 16.17 -11.74
CA SER A 205 -6.05 15.28 -10.60
C SER A 205 -7.46 14.68 -10.69
N ILE A 206 -8.45 15.47 -11.11
CA ILE A 206 -9.83 15.03 -11.31
C ILE A 206 -9.93 14.04 -12.48
N LEU A 207 -9.38 14.41 -13.63
CA LEU A 207 -9.43 13.61 -14.85
C LEU A 207 -8.69 12.28 -14.68
N LEU A 208 -7.54 12.30 -14.01
CA LEU A 208 -6.77 11.09 -13.74
C LEU A 208 -7.51 10.16 -12.79
N LEU A 209 -8.11 10.67 -11.71
CA LEU A 209 -8.94 9.84 -10.83
C LEU A 209 -10.14 9.24 -11.59
N GLY A 210 -10.83 10.05 -12.40
CA GLY A 210 -11.92 9.59 -13.26
C GLY A 210 -11.48 8.51 -14.23
N ALA A 211 -10.31 8.68 -14.87
CA ALA A 211 -9.73 7.69 -15.78
C ALA A 211 -9.37 6.38 -15.06
N ILE A 212 -8.85 6.44 -13.83
CA ILE A 212 -8.58 5.25 -13.00
C ILE A 212 -9.89 4.51 -12.71
N LEU A 213 -10.91 5.22 -12.22
CA LEU A 213 -12.20 4.61 -11.90
C LEU A 213 -12.89 4.01 -13.14
N ALA A 214 -12.85 4.71 -14.27
CA ALA A 214 -13.40 4.22 -15.53
C ALA A 214 -12.64 3.00 -16.04
N ALA A 215 -11.30 3.02 -16.02
CA ALA A 215 -10.49 1.88 -16.40
C ALA A 215 -10.74 0.67 -15.49
N ASN A 216 -10.84 0.87 -14.17
CA ASN A 216 -11.18 -0.20 -13.23
C ASN A 216 -12.55 -0.81 -13.53
N PHE A 217 -13.55 0.03 -13.83
CA PHE A 217 -14.88 -0.43 -14.20
C PHE A 217 -14.88 -1.24 -15.51
N VAL A 218 -14.17 -0.76 -16.54
CA VAL A 218 -14.04 -1.47 -17.83
C VAL A 218 -13.31 -2.79 -17.68
N ILE A 219 -12.21 -2.82 -16.92
CA ILE A 219 -11.44 -4.05 -16.66
C ILE A 219 -12.32 -5.05 -15.90
N SER A 220 -13.04 -4.61 -14.87
CA SER A 220 -13.96 -5.47 -14.11
C SER A 220 -15.09 -6.00 -14.99
N ALA A 221 -15.74 -5.16 -15.81
CA ALA A 221 -16.81 -5.57 -16.72
C ALA A 221 -16.34 -6.58 -17.78
N ARG A 222 -15.13 -6.39 -18.34
CA ARG A 222 -14.55 -7.32 -19.32
C ARG A 222 -14.05 -8.63 -18.70
N SER A 223 -13.81 -8.64 -17.39
CA SER A 223 -13.28 -9.80 -16.67
C SER A 223 -14.32 -10.87 -16.31
N GLY A 224 -15.58 -10.69 -16.71
CA GLY A 224 -16.63 -11.69 -16.49
C GLY A 224 -16.95 -11.98 -15.01
N GLY A 225 -16.57 -11.07 -14.09
CA GLY A 225 -16.74 -11.26 -12.65
C GLY A 225 -15.46 -11.64 -11.90
N LYS A 226 -14.35 -11.90 -12.60
CA LYS A 226 -13.06 -12.25 -11.99
C LYS A 226 -12.48 -11.16 -11.08
N TYR A 227 -12.68 -9.88 -11.40
CA TYR A 227 -12.14 -8.78 -10.60
C TYR A 227 -13.25 -7.89 -10.00
N SER A 228 -13.06 -7.50 -8.73
CA SER A 228 -13.87 -6.49 -8.06
C SER A 228 -13.82 -5.14 -8.78
N ARG A 229 -14.94 -4.42 -8.78
CA ARG A 229 -15.13 -3.21 -9.61
C ARG A 229 -14.10 -2.11 -9.35
N LEU A 230 -13.97 -1.67 -8.09
CA LEU A 230 -13.16 -0.51 -7.74
C LEU A 230 -11.71 -0.86 -7.44
N LEU A 231 -11.46 -2.05 -6.88
CA LEU A 231 -10.17 -2.43 -6.33
C LEU A 231 -9.38 -3.36 -7.26
N LEU A 232 -10.03 -3.93 -8.28
CA LEU A 232 -9.43 -4.94 -9.16
C LEU A 232 -8.81 -6.14 -8.42
N LEU A 233 -9.24 -6.38 -7.18
CA LEU A 233 -8.96 -7.61 -6.44
C LEU A 233 -9.62 -8.77 -7.16
N GLU A 234 -8.92 -9.89 -7.23
CA GLU A 234 -9.50 -11.14 -7.69
C GLU A 234 -10.67 -11.49 -6.75
N ASN A 235 -11.85 -11.66 -7.33
CA ASN A 235 -12.97 -12.25 -6.62
C ASN A 235 -12.66 -13.75 -6.57
N GLU A 236 -12.46 -14.28 -5.37
CA GLU A 236 -12.35 -15.74 -5.22
C GLU A 236 -13.65 -16.36 -5.75
N GLU A 237 -13.55 -17.15 -6.84
CA GLU A 237 -14.68 -17.74 -7.58
C GLU A 237 -15.43 -18.81 -6.78
N GLU A 238 -14.81 -19.32 -5.72
CA GLU A 238 -15.44 -20.21 -4.75
C GLU A 238 -15.56 -19.52 -3.40
N LYS A 239 -16.66 -19.78 -2.69
CA LYS A 239 -16.72 -19.56 -1.23
C LYS A 239 -15.72 -20.51 -0.58
N ILE A 240 -14.45 -20.17 -0.64
CA ILE A 240 -13.38 -20.84 0.09
C ILE A 240 -13.78 -20.75 1.57
N PRO A 241 -13.95 -21.87 2.26
CA PRO A 241 -14.22 -21.85 3.68
C PRO A 241 -13.04 -21.17 4.39
N VAL A 242 -13.36 -20.09 5.10
CA VAL A 242 -12.39 -19.31 5.87
C VAL A 242 -12.71 -19.48 7.34
N TYR A 243 -11.69 -19.79 8.13
CA TYR A 243 -11.77 -19.80 9.58
C TYR A 243 -10.78 -18.76 10.12
N ASP A 244 -11.29 -17.75 10.81
CA ASP A 244 -10.51 -16.64 11.37
C ASP A 244 -10.72 -16.63 12.89
N CYS A 245 -9.64 -16.72 13.65
CA CYS A 245 -9.70 -16.75 15.11
C CYS A 245 -8.49 -16.09 15.77
N THR A 246 -8.73 -15.58 16.98
CA THR A 246 -7.70 -15.11 17.90
C THR A 246 -7.77 -15.99 19.14
N ILE A 247 -6.68 -16.66 19.49
CA ILE A 247 -6.61 -17.48 20.71
C ILE A 247 -5.61 -16.90 21.70
N HIS A 248 -5.82 -17.21 22.99
CA HIS A 248 -4.76 -17.00 23.97
C HIS A 248 -3.71 -18.12 23.85
N MET A 249 -2.44 -17.75 24.02
CA MET A 249 -1.33 -18.71 23.98
C MET A 249 -1.28 -19.51 25.31
N ASP A 250 -2.20 -20.46 25.46
CA ASP A 250 -2.28 -21.42 26.57
C ASP A 250 -2.36 -22.84 25.99
N PRO A 251 -1.58 -23.84 26.49
CA PRO A 251 -1.55 -25.18 25.90
C PRO A 251 -2.93 -25.84 25.78
N GLN A 252 -3.85 -25.58 26.72
CA GLN A 252 -5.22 -26.12 26.66
C GLN A 252 -6.02 -25.52 25.51
N GLN A 253 -5.91 -24.20 25.30
CA GLN A 253 -6.60 -23.54 24.18
C GLN A 253 -6.01 -23.91 22.83
N ILE A 254 -4.69 -24.11 22.75
CA ILE A 254 -4.01 -24.55 21.53
C ILE A 254 -4.52 -25.93 21.10
N SER A 255 -4.60 -26.88 22.04
CA SER A 255 -5.10 -28.23 21.73
C SER A 255 -6.59 -28.21 21.35
N ALA A 256 -7.42 -27.43 22.06
CA ALA A 256 -8.83 -27.24 21.71
C ALA A 256 -9.02 -26.59 20.33
N LEU A 257 -8.13 -25.67 19.92
CA LEU A 257 -8.14 -25.06 18.60
C LEU A 257 -7.83 -26.10 17.52
N ALA A 258 -6.84 -26.96 17.73
CA ALA A 258 -6.48 -28.02 16.80
C ALA A 258 -7.66 -29.00 16.57
N GLU A 259 -8.34 -29.43 17.63
CA GLU A 259 -9.57 -30.23 17.53
C GLU A 259 -10.68 -29.52 16.76
N THR A 260 -10.88 -28.22 17.05
CA THR A 260 -11.91 -27.41 16.37
C THR A 260 -11.62 -27.29 14.87
N ILE A 261 -10.36 -27.09 14.50
CA ILE A 261 -9.92 -27.00 13.10
C ILE A 261 -10.08 -28.34 12.39
N GLN A 262 -9.72 -29.45 13.04
CA GLN A 262 -9.95 -30.78 12.47
C GLN A 262 -11.43 -31.01 12.17
N ASN A 263 -12.32 -30.67 13.11
CA ASN A 263 -13.77 -30.79 12.94
C ASN A 263 -14.29 -29.87 11.82
N PHE A 264 -13.79 -28.64 11.72
CA PHE A 264 -14.14 -27.72 10.64
C PHE A 264 -13.71 -28.25 9.27
N CYS A 265 -12.49 -28.79 9.14
CA CYS A 265 -12.01 -29.42 7.92
C CYS A 265 -12.88 -30.63 7.50
N LEU A 266 -13.31 -31.45 8.46
CA LEU A 266 -14.19 -32.59 8.21
C LEU A 266 -15.60 -32.15 7.78
N GLN A 267 -16.14 -31.07 8.36
CA GLN A 267 -17.44 -30.49 7.97
C GLN A 267 -17.42 -29.95 6.54
N GLU A 268 -16.30 -29.34 6.12
CA GLU A 268 -16.07 -28.84 4.77
C GLU A 268 -15.64 -29.94 3.77
N LYS A 269 -15.78 -31.22 4.15
CA LYS A 269 -15.52 -32.41 3.31
C LYS A 269 -14.07 -32.57 2.84
N ILE A 270 -13.10 -32.10 3.62
CA ILE A 270 -11.68 -32.42 3.38
C ILE A 270 -11.41 -33.89 3.72
N GLU A 271 -10.49 -34.52 2.99
CA GLU A 271 -10.00 -35.87 3.30
C GLU A 271 -9.41 -35.96 4.73
N GLY A 272 -9.73 -37.05 5.43
CA GLY A 272 -9.28 -37.27 6.82
C GLY A 272 -7.77 -37.08 7.06
N PRO A 273 -6.87 -37.56 6.17
CA PRO A 273 -5.43 -37.32 6.29
C PRO A 273 -5.07 -35.83 6.24
N LEU A 274 -5.62 -35.07 5.29
CA LEU A 274 -5.35 -33.64 5.17
C LEU A 274 -5.88 -32.85 6.37
N ALA A 275 -7.05 -33.22 6.89
CA ALA A 275 -7.62 -32.61 8.10
C ALA A 275 -6.74 -32.84 9.34
N ALA A 276 -6.24 -34.07 9.53
CA ALA A 276 -5.35 -34.41 10.65
C ALA A 276 -3.99 -33.70 10.54
N LEU A 277 -3.39 -33.68 9.34
CA LEU A 277 -2.15 -32.97 9.07
C LEU A 277 -2.28 -31.46 9.31
N THR A 278 -3.44 -30.89 8.97
CA THR A 278 -3.74 -29.47 9.21
C THR A 278 -3.82 -29.17 10.71
N ALA A 279 -4.55 -29.99 11.48
CA ALA A 279 -4.67 -29.83 12.93
C ALA A 279 -3.33 -29.98 13.65
N LEU A 280 -2.51 -30.97 13.26
CA LEU A 280 -1.15 -31.13 13.77
C LEU A 280 -0.27 -29.92 13.46
N SER A 281 -0.34 -29.40 12.23
CA SER A 281 0.41 -28.20 11.82
C SER A 281 0.03 -26.98 12.66
N VAL A 282 -1.26 -26.86 13.00
CA VAL A 282 -1.75 -25.81 13.90
C VAL A 282 -1.19 -25.94 15.30
N GLU A 283 -1.26 -27.13 15.88
CA GLU A 283 -0.84 -27.39 17.25
C GLU A 283 0.66 -27.12 17.42
N GLU A 284 1.49 -27.70 16.55
CA GLU A 284 2.95 -27.54 16.61
C GLU A 284 3.39 -26.09 16.37
N MET A 285 2.81 -25.39 15.39
CA MET A 285 3.15 -23.98 15.13
C MET A 285 2.72 -23.08 16.30
N SER A 286 1.55 -23.33 16.88
CA SER A 286 1.05 -22.54 18.01
C SER A 286 1.87 -22.79 19.28
N MET A 287 2.25 -24.05 19.54
CA MET A 287 3.13 -24.43 20.64
C MET A 287 4.53 -23.83 20.49
N HIS A 288 5.11 -23.89 19.28
CA HIS A 288 6.39 -23.24 19.01
C HIS A 288 6.32 -21.72 19.24
N THR A 289 5.23 -21.09 18.82
CA THR A 289 5.02 -19.65 19.04
C THR A 289 4.90 -19.32 20.54
N LEU A 290 4.20 -20.15 21.32
CA LEU A 290 4.13 -20.04 22.77
C LEU A 290 5.50 -20.17 23.43
N GLU A 291 6.34 -21.09 22.98
CA GLU A 291 7.70 -21.23 23.54
C GLU A 291 8.57 -20.00 23.28
N GLN A 292 8.48 -19.43 22.07
CA GLN A 292 9.22 -18.22 21.71
C GLN A 292 8.66 -16.96 22.39
N SER A 293 7.38 -16.97 22.80
CA SER A 293 6.73 -15.85 23.48
C SER A 293 6.92 -15.84 25.00
N LYS A 294 7.48 -16.91 25.59
CA LYS A 294 7.78 -17.01 27.03
C LYS A 294 8.62 -15.82 27.51
N GLY A 295 8.11 -15.11 28.52
CA GLY A 295 8.79 -13.97 29.15
C GLY A 295 8.63 -12.63 28.42
N LEU A 296 7.85 -12.57 27.32
CA LEU A 296 7.57 -11.34 26.59
C LEU A 296 6.19 -10.72 26.89
N GLY A 297 5.34 -11.40 27.68
CA GLY A 297 3.99 -10.93 28.03
C GLY A 297 3.05 -10.83 26.82
N ILE A 298 3.23 -11.74 25.86
CA ILE A 298 2.45 -11.79 24.63
C ILE A 298 1.43 -12.89 24.83
N ASP A 299 0.15 -12.51 24.79
CA ASP A 299 -0.91 -13.41 25.22
C ASP A 299 -1.74 -13.96 24.07
N TYR A 300 -1.57 -13.46 22.83
CA TYR A 300 -2.48 -13.75 21.72
C TYR A 300 -1.75 -14.23 20.46
N LEU A 301 -2.40 -15.15 19.76
CA LEU A 301 -2.03 -15.65 18.44
C LEU A 301 -3.27 -15.52 17.53
N ASP A 302 -3.15 -14.76 16.45
CA ASP A 302 -4.17 -14.71 15.41
C ASP A 302 -3.87 -15.77 14.35
N MET A 303 -4.89 -16.50 13.92
CA MET A 303 -4.79 -17.50 12.86
C MET A 303 -5.91 -17.32 11.83
N LEU A 304 -5.52 -17.33 10.57
CA LEU A 304 -6.41 -17.38 9.43
C LEU A 304 -6.17 -18.68 8.66
N MET A 305 -7.21 -19.49 8.49
CA MET A 305 -7.20 -20.71 7.70
C MET A 305 -8.09 -20.56 6.47
N LYS A 306 -7.61 -21.04 5.33
CA LYS A 306 -8.34 -21.13 4.06
C LYS A 306 -8.26 -22.51 3.46
N ILE A 307 -9.41 -23.05 3.09
CA ILE A 307 -9.53 -24.41 2.55
C ILE A 307 -9.67 -24.35 1.03
N TYR A 308 -8.67 -24.83 0.30
CA TYR A 308 -8.74 -25.04 -1.14
C TYR A 308 -8.95 -26.53 -1.46
N PRO A 309 -9.46 -26.90 -2.65
CA PRO A 309 -9.74 -28.29 -3.00
C PRO A 309 -8.54 -29.25 -2.88
N GLU A 310 -7.32 -28.76 -3.09
CA GLU A 310 -6.09 -29.59 -3.04
C GLU A 310 -5.16 -29.29 -1.85
N TYR A 311 -5.39 -28.20 -1.12
CA TYR A 311 -4.48 -27.78 -0.05
C TYR A 311 -5.17 -26.87 0.97
N VAL A 312 -4.64 -26.83 2.18
CA VAL A 312 -5.05 -25.89 3.22
C VAL A 312 -3.94 -24.85 3.40
N LEU A 313 -4.34 -23.59 3.50
CA LEU A 313 -3.43 -22.47 3.75
C LEU A 313 -3.68 -21.95 5.16
N LEU A 314 -2.63 -21.94 5.98
CA LEU A 314 -2.66 -21.47 7.36
C LEU A 314 -1.74 -20.26 7.46
N ASP A 315 -2.27 -19.13 7.95
CA ASP A 315 -1.51 -17.92 8.24
C ASP A 315 -1.58 -17.63 9.74
N PHE A 316 -0.42 -17.55 10.39
CA PHE A 316 -0.26 -17.26 11.82
C PHE A 316 0.32 -15.86 12.02
N ARG A 317 -0.21 -15.12 12.98
CA ARG A 317 0.29 -13.79 13.38
C ARG A 317 0.46 -13.71 14.89
N SER A 318 1.67 -13.37 15.31
CA SER A 318 1.98 -13.13 16.71
C SER A 318 2.93 -11.96 16.86
N ILE A 319 2.65 -11.08 17.82
CA ILE A 319 3.57 -10.02 18.20
C ILE A 319 4.79 -10.69 18.84
N GLY A 320 5.99 -10.13 18.69
CA GLY A 320 7.13 -10.60 19.49
C GLY A 320 8.49 -10.40 18.84
N ARG A 321 9.50 -11.06 19.41
CA ARG A 321 10.83 -11.10 18.81
C ARG A 321 10.77 -11.90 17.50
N PRO A 322 11.56 -11.54 16.49
CA PRO A 322 11.62 -12.30 15.26
C PRO A 322 12.13 -13.72 15.54
N PHE A 323 11.38 -14.74 15.13
CA PHE A 323 11.80 -16.14 15.18
C PHE A 323 11.54 -16.79 13.81
N ASP A 324 12.58 -16.88 12.98
CA ASP A 324 12.45 -17.47 11.65
C ASP A 324 12.37 -19.00 11.76
N VAL A 325 11.16 -19.51 11.57
CA VAL A 325 10.80 -20.92 11.63
C VAL A 325 11.45 -21.72 10.48
N SER A 326 11.70 -21.05 9.35
CA SER A 326 12.35 -21.64 8.17
C SER A 326 13.87 -21.79 8.36
N ALA A 327 14.46 -21.10 9.33
CA ALA A 327 15.90 -21.11 9.62
C ALA A 327 16.30 -22.01 10.81
N VAL A 328 15.34 -22.64 11.50
CA VAL A 328 15.61 -23.52 12.65
C VAL A 328 16.40 -24.77 12.19
N PRO A 329 17.54 -25.11 12.83
CA PRO A 329 18.30 -26.33 12.55
C PRO A 329 17.50 -27.62 12.87
N GLU A 330 17.81 -28.72 12.17
CA GLU A 330 17.09 -30.01 12.24
C GLU A 330 17.07 -30.69 13.62
N GLU A 331 17.81 -30.18 14.62
CA GLU A 331 17.90 -30.79 15.96
C GLU A 331 16.64 -30.63 16.84
N TYR A 332 15.62 -29.86 16.42
CA TYR A 332 14.36 -29.71 17.16
C TYR A 332 13.26 -30.65 16.61
N SER A 333 12.99 -31.72 17.35
CA SER A 333 12.07 -32.83 17.01
C SER A 333 10.68 -32.39 16.51
N ASN A 334 10.12 -31.32 17.05
CA ASN A 334 8.75 -30.88 16.75
C ASN A 334 8.64 -30.13 15.41
N MET A 335 9.67 -29.35 15.06
CA MET A 335 9.69 -28.58 13.82
C MET A 335 10.02 -29.44 12.60
N GLN A 336 10.65 -30.59 12.81
CA GLN A 336 10.91 -31.59 11.77
C GLN A 336 9.60 -32.18 11.24
N VAL A 337 8.68 -32.58 12.12
CA VAL A 337 7.36 -33.12 11.76
C VAL A 337 6.60 -32.09 10.92
N LEU A 338 6.59 -30.83 11.34
CA LEU A 338 5.89 -29.78 10.61
C LEU A 338 6.50 -29.50 9.22
N ARG A 339 7.83 -29.66 9.04
CA ARG A 339 8.47 -29.53 7.72
C ARG A 339 8.18 -30.71 6.78
N GLU A 340 8.01 -31.91 7.31
CA GLU A 340 7.64 -33.08 6.50
C GLU A 340 6.18 -33.02 6.04
N VAL A 341 5.31 -32.39 6.85
CA VAL A 341 3.87 -32.29 6.59
C VAL A 341 3.50 -31.13 5.65
N VAL A 342 4.28 -30.05 5.67
CA VAL A 342 3.95 -28.80 4.97
C VAL A 342 4.67 -28.72 3.61
N SER A 343 3.92 -28.47 2.54
CA SER A 343 4.45 -28.33 1.18
C SER A 343 5.23 -27.03 0.93
N SER A 344 4.91 -25.96 1.66
CA SER A 344 5.69 -24.71 1.65
C SER A 344 5.52 -23.93 2.95
N MET A 345 6.64 -23.40 3.46
CA MET A 345 6.67 -22.53 4.65
C MET A 345 7.29 -21.18 4.28
N GLU A 346 6.56 -20.10 4.52
CA GLU A 346 7.03 -18.73 4.31
C GLU A 346 7.00 -17.97 5.63
N TYR A 347 8.10 -17.31 5.99
CA TYR A 347 8.19 -16.47 7.18
C TYR A 347 8.51 -15.03 6.79
N ASN A 348 7.79 -14.08 7.37
CA ASN A 348 8.02 -12.65 7.22
C ASN A 348 7.88 -11.95 8.58
N TYR A 349 8.78 -11.00 8.86
CA TYR A 349 8.67 -10.12 10.02
C TYR A 349 8.32 -8.70 9.58
N VAL A 350 7.10 -8.27 9.87
CA VAL A 350 6.56 -6.98 9.39
C VAL A 350 5.85 -6.28 10.54
N LEU A 351 6.16 -5.00 10.75
CA LEU A 351 5.51 -4.14 11.77
C LEU A 351 5.57 -4.69 13.21
N GLY A 352 6.64 -5.42 13.57
CA GLY A 352 6.78 -5.99 14.91
C GLY A 352 6.01 -7.31 15.13
N MET A 353 5.44 -7.87 14.06
CA MET A 353 4.71 -9.13 14.08
C MET A 353 5.46 -10.20 13.28
N ASN A 354 5.53 -11.39 13.87
CA ASN A 354 5.89 -12.62 13.19
C ASN A 354 4.70 -13.08 12.34
N GLN A 355 4.94 -13.32 11.06
CA GLN A 355 3.95 -13.85 10.14
C GLN A 355 4.49 -15.13 9.52
N THR A 356 3.83 -16.25 9.82
CA THR A 356 4.21 -17.56 9.28
C THR A 356 3.07 -18.10 8.46
N ARG A 357 3.34 -18.44 7.20
CA ARG A 357 2.41 -19.13 6.31
C ARG A 357 2.83 -20.56 6.11
N LEU A 358 1.88 -21.47 6.28
CA LEU A 358 2.02 -22.89 5.96
C LEU A 358 1.05 -23.27 4.85
N ARG A 359 1.52 -24.03 3.87
CA ARG A 359 0.67 -24.72 2.89
C ARG A 359 0.69 -26.21 3.16
N VAL A 360 -0.40 -26.76 3.66
CA VAL A 360 -0.55 -28.20 3.90
C VAL A 360 -1.20 -28.85 2.67
N LYS A 361 -0.58 -29.88 2.12
CA LYS A 361 -1.10 -30.64 0.97
C LYS A 361 -1.02 -32.13 1.28
N ALA A 362 -2.03 -32.91 0.91
CA ALA A 362 -1.95 -34.36 0.97
C ALA A 362 -0.97 -34.85 -0.09
N GLY A 363 0.01 -35.65 0.32
CA GLY A 363 1.06 -36.21 -0.55
C GLY A 363 0.54 -37.27 -1.51
#